data_AF-A0A1C9IEM0-F1
#
_entry.id   AF-A0A1C9IEM0-F1
#
_cell.length_a   1.000
_cell.length_b   1.000
_cell.length_c   1.000
_cell.angle_alpha   90.00
_cell.angle_beta   90.00
_cell.angle_gamma   90.00
#
_symmetry.space_group_name_H-M   'P 1'
#
loop_
_entity.id
_entity.type
_entity.pdbx_description
1 polymer ?
#
loop_
_entity_poly.entity_id
_entity_poly.type
_entity_poly.pdbx_seq_one_letter_code
_entity_poly.pdbx_strand_id
1 'polypeptide(L)'
;MTDIYFEERYARLYEVIENGETVVWNLESEYGKIRYIFLKRRIDIELDEPFFDITTPYGYGGPIIIEVSDRDKLLEEFTDKFSQYCVENNIVSEFVRFHPIVGNALDFVEHYSPTYMRKTVATQIDLSSEHSPFLLEFNQSSRKLARKAEKNGLTARITESPNNLETFLSIYHETMDRTGANDFYFFDYHYFQSCIESFKERLLLIEIIYEEKVVSSCIYFIGDKVLHEHLMGTLSEYLSYNPVYLMKKVAVEWAKDNKIELVHYGGGLTNTEDDKLFQFKRKFTKETLFDFYIGKKIYNSKVYEILCSKKKVSLSDTFFPAYRK
;
A
#
# COMPACT_ATOMS: atom_id res chain seq x y z
N MET A 1 -13.57 4.58 10.27
CA MET A 1 -13.40 4.54 8.81
C MET A 1 -12.77 3.21 8.47
N THR A 2 -13.41 2.39 7.63
CA THR A 2 -12.89 1.06 7.28
C THR A 2 -12.14 1.19 5.97
N ASP A 3 -10.81 1.26 6.05
CA ASP A 3 -9.95 1.33 4.87
C ASP A 3 -9.79 -0.07 4.24
N ILE A 4 -9.62 -0.14 2.91
CA ILE A 4 -9.52 -1.38 2.13
C ILE A 4 -8.39 -2.29 2.64
N TYR A 5 -7.29 -1.70 3.13
CA TYR A 5 -6.14 -2.45 3.66
C TYR A 5 -6.46 -3.27 4.93
N PHE A 6 -7.58 -2.98 5.61
CA PHE A 6 -8.05 -3.73 6.78
C PHE A 6 -9.16 -4.74 6.43
N GLU A 7 -9.36 -5.05 5.15
CA GLU A 7 -10.31 -6.05 4.69
C GLU A 7 -9.62 -7.39 4.39
N GLU A 8 -10.23 -8.49 4.82
CA GLU A 8 -9.69 -9.82 4.61
C GLU A 8 -9.52 -10.15 3.12
N ARG A 9 -10.49 -9.76 2.27
CA ARG A 9 -10.38 -9.92 0.82
C ARG A 9 -9.20 -9.17 0.19
N TYR A 10 -8.70 -8.10 0.83
CA TYR A 10 -7.50 -7.40 0.34
C TYR A 10 -6.25 -8.23 0.64
N ALA A 11 -6.15 -8.75 1.85
CA ALA A 11 -5.05 -9.64 2.25
C ALA A 11 -4.96 -10.89 1.35
N ARG A 12 -6.12 -11.47 1.01
CA ARG A 12 -6.20 -12.64 0.11
C ARG A 12 -5.63 -12.41 -1.28
N LEU A 13 -5.58 -11.17 -1.79
CA LEU A 13 -4.94 -10.85 -3.07
C LEU A 13 -3.45 -11.22 -3.08
N TYR A 14 -2.82 -11.32 -1.92
CA TYR A 14 -1.37 -11.52 -1.78
C TYR A 14 -0.97 -12.90 -1.28
N GLU A 15 -1.91 -13.82 -1.04
CA GLU A 15 -1.59 -15.17 -0.56
C GLU A 15 -0.63 -15.91 -1.50
N VAL A 16 -0.90 -15.86 -2.80
CA VAL A 16 -0.05 -16.48 -3.83
C VAL A 16 1.27 -15.72 -3.99
N ILE A 17 1.23 -14.39 -4.04
CA ILE A 17 2.40 -13.55 -4.32
C ILE A 17 3.40 -13.54 -3.17
N GLU A 18 2.91 -13.44 -1.93
CA GLU A 18 3.75 -13.41 -0.73
C GLU A 18 3.91 -14.80 -0.08
N ASN A 19 3.39 -15.86 -0.71
CA ASN A 19 3.47 -17.26 -0.26
C ASN A 19 3.03 -17.43 1.21
N GLY A 20 1.79 -17.03 1.49
CA GLY A 20 1.21 -17.09 2.84
C GLY A 20 -0.30 -17.31 2.83
N GLU A 21 -0.84 -17.58 4.00
CA GLU A 21 -2.28 -17.71 4.24
C GLU A 21 -2.79 -16.50 5.02
N THR A 22 -3.93 -15.94 4.61
CA THR A 22 -4.56 -14.84 5.34
C THR A 22 -5.11 -15.34 6.66
N VAL A 23 -4.70 -14.69 7.75
CA VAL A 23 -5.24 -14.92 9.08
C VAL A 23 -5.85 -13.63 9.59
N VAL A 24 -7.09 -13.74 10.11
CA VAL A 24 -7.76 -12.67 10.86
C VAL A 24 -7.74 -13.07 12.33
N TRP A 25 -6.96 -12.34 13.12
CA TRP A 25 -6.91 -12.50 14.56
C TRP A 25 -7.71 -11.38 15.24
N ASN A 26 -8.53 -11.72 16.22
CA ASN A 26 -9.33 -10.76 16.97
C ASN A 26 -9.09 -10.92 18.47
N LEU A 27 -8.91 -9.80 19.15
CA LEU A 27 -9.01 -9.71 20.59
C LEU A 27 -10.37 -9.11 20.94
N GLU A 28 -11.12 -9.81 21.76
CA GLU A 28 -12.28 -9.25 22.47
C GLU A 28 -12.03 -9.34 23.97
N SER A 29 -12.14 -8.21 24.66
CA SER A 29 -12.05 -8.11 26.11
C SER A 29 -13.09 -7.14 26.66
N GLU A 30 -13.18 -7.03 27.99
CA GLU A 30 -14.02 -6.01 28.63
C GLU A 30 -13.54 -4.57 28.34
N TYR A 31 -12.28 -4.42 27.92
CA TYR A 31 -11.64 -3.13 27.65
C TYR A 31 -11.78 -2.67 26.20
N GLY A 32 -12.28 -3.54 25.31
CA GLY A 32 -12.49 -3.22 23.90
C GLY A 32 -12.20 -4.36 22.94
N LYS A 33 -11.97 -4.01 21.68
CA LYS A 33 -11.73 -4.97 20.59
C LYS A 33 -10.59 -4.52 19.70
N ILE A 34 -9.68 -5.43 19.37
CA ILE A 34 -8.62 -5.22 18.38
C ILE A 34 -8.78 -6.26 17.28
N ARG A 35 -8.66 -5.82 16.03
CA ARG A 35 -8.59 -6.69 14.86
C ARG A 35 -7.22 -6.59 14.23
N TYR A 36 -6.69 -7.74 13.81
CA TYR A 36 -5.42 -7.80 13.10
C TYR A 36 -5.46 -8.81 11.96
N ILE A 37 -5.17 -8.35 10.74
CA ILE A 37 -5.06 -9.19 9.53
C ILE A 37 -3.61 -9.25 9.09
N PHE A 38 -3.09 -10.45 8.88
CA PHE A 38 -1.73 -10.69 8.41
C PHE A 38 -1.66 -11.95 7.54
N LEU A 39 -0.61 -12.06 6.74
CA LEU A 39 -0.25 -13.28 6.04
C LEU A 39 0.66 -14.12 6.91
N LYS A 40 0.28 -15.36 7.19
CA LYS A 40 1.11 -16.37 7.85
C LYS A 40 1.87 -17.16 6.79
N ARG A 41 3.18 -17.02 6.75
CA ARG A 41 4.05 -17.62 5.73
C ARG A 41 4.88 -18.72 6.34
N ARG A 42 4.90 -19.89 5.68
CA ARG A 42 5.79 -20.98 6.06
C ARG A 42 7.24 -20.59 5.82
N ILE A 43 8.13 -20.94 6.75
CA ILE A 43 9.57 -20.75 6.61
C ILE A 43 10.14 -22.03 5.98
N ASP A 44 10.58 -21.94 4.73
CA ASP A 44 11.12 -23.07 3.96
C ASP A 44 12.61 -23.31 4.25
N ILE A 45 12.94 -23.46 5.54
CA ILE A 45 14.27 -23.82 6.03
C ILE A 45 14.10 -25.04 6.93
N GLU A 46 14.86 -26.10 6.63
CA GLU A 46 14.72 -27.40 7.31
C GLU A 46 15.04 -27.29 8.82
N LEU A 47 14.02 -27.61 9.64
CA LEU A 47 14.02 -27.67 11.10
C LEU A 47 13.19 -28.88 11.54
N ASP A 48 13.27 -29.25 12.82
CA ASP A 48 12.58 -30.43 13.38
C ASP A 48 11.05 -30.33 13.29
N GLU A 49 10.51 -29.12 13.26
CA GLU A 49 9.08 -28.82 13.16
C GLU A 49 8.83 -27.59 12.26
N PRO A 50 7.61 -27.41 11.70
CA PRO A 50 7.32 -26.26 10.85
C PRO A 50 7.23 -24.97 11.66
N PHE A 51 7.89 -23.93 11.13
CA PHE A 51 7.86 -22.56 11.66
C PHE A 51 7.33 -21.58 10.63
N PHE A 52 6.84 -20.45 11.14
CA PHE A 52 6.18 -19.43 10.36
C PHE A 52 6.72 -18.05 10.68
N ASP A 53 6.55 -17.12 9.76
CA ASP A 53 6.55 -15.70 10.07
C ASP A 53 5.27 -15.06 9.59
N ILE A 54 4.96 -13.91 10.17
CA ILE A 54 3.78 -13.15 9.79
C ILE A 54 4.19 -11.80 9.20
N THR A 55 3.46 -11.35 8.20
CA THR A 55 3.65 -10.02 7.60
C THR A 55 2.32 -9.40 7.27
N THR A 56 2.21 -8.07 7.30
CA THR A 56 1.06 -7.44 6.64
C THR A 56 1.10 -7.73 5.13
N PRO A 57 -0.05 -7.80 4.44
CA PRO A 57 -0.09 -7.87 2.98
C PRO A 57 0.53 -6.61 2.36
N TYR A 58 1.07 -6.72 1.13
CA TYR A 58 1.64 -5.57 0.44
C TYR A 58 0.70 -4.35 0.41
N GLY A 59 1.29 -3.17 0.63
CA GLY A 59 0.58 -1.94 0.96
C GLY A 59 0.70 -1.66 2.45
N TYR A 60 -0.44 -1.54 3.13
CA TYR A 60 -0.54 -1.17 4.54
C TYR A 60 -1.36 -2.18 5.35
N GLY A 61 -1.33 -2.05 6.68
CA GLY A 61 -2.11 -2.88 7.60
C GLY A 61 -1.70 -2.65 9.04
N GLY A 62 -1.57 -3.76 9.79
CA GLY A 62 -1.28 -3.76 11.22
C GLY A 62 -2.54 -3.94 12.06
N PRO A 63 -2.38 -4.09 13.39
CA PRO A 63 -3.53 -4.15 14.29
C PRO A 63 -4.26 -2.80 14.32
N ILE A 64 -5.58 -2.86 14.54
CA ILE A 64 -6.45 -1.69 14.71
C ILE A 64 -7.38 -1.89 15.90
N ILE A 65 -7.56 -0.82 16.67
CA ILE A 65 -8.54 -0.75 17.75
C ILE A 65 -9.90 -0.48 17.11
N ILE A 66 -10.84 -1.40 17.30
CA ILE A 66 -12.22 -1.31 16.80
C ILE A 66 -13.12 -0.64 17.84
N GLU A 67 -12.96 -1.04 19.10
CA GLU A 67 -13.68 -0.53 20.27
C GLU A 67 -12.70 -0.39 21.42
N VAL A 68 -12.88 0.64 22.27
CA VAL A 68 -12.02 0.83 23.45
C VAL A 68 -12.78 1.55 24.57
N SER A 69 -12.67 1.00 25.78
CA SER A 69 -13.15 1.60 27.04
C SER A 69 -11.99 1.92 27.98
N ASP A 70 -10.93 1.10 27.99
CA ASP A 70 -9.67 1.34 28.71
C ASP A 70 -8.50 0.97 27.78
N ARG A 71 -7.82 1.99 27.26
CA ARG A 71 -6.82 1.82 26.18
C ARG A 71 -5.58 1.07 26.66
N ASP A 72 -5.05 1.44 27.81
CA ASP A 72 -3.77 0.91 28.29
C ASP A 72 -3.91 -0.58 28.62
N LYS A 73 -5.01 -0.97 29.29
CA LYS A 73 -5.30 -2.38 29.59
C LYS A 73 -5.61 -3.19 28.34
N LEU A 74 -6.32 -2.62 27.36
CA LEU A 74 -6.58 -3.30 26.10
C LEU A 74 -5.27 -3.60 25.34
N LEU A 75 -4.33 -2.65 25.33
CA LEU A 75 -3.03 -2.81 24.68
C LEU A 75 -2.07 -3.73 25.44
N GLU A 76 -2.15 -3.77 26.77
CA GLU A 76 -1.48 -4.76 27.62
C GLU A 76 -2.00 -6.17 27.29
N GLU A 77 -3.33 -6.36 27.30
CA GLU A 77 -3.94 -7.65 26.93
C GLU A 77 -3.60 -8.07 25.49
N PHE A 78 -3.59 -7.13 24.55
CA PHE A 78 -3.15 -7.40 23.19
C PHE A 78 -1.71 -7.90 23.15
N THR A 79 -0.81 -7.22 23.87
CA THR A 79 0.60 -7.58 23.90
C THR A 79 0.79 -8.99 24.42
N ASP A 80 0.13 -9.35 25.51
CA ASP A 80 0.26 -10.67 26.12
C ASP A 80 -0.38 -11.76 25.26
N LYS A 81 -1.66 -11.59 24.89
CA LYS A 81 -2.42 -12.61 24.16
C LYS A 81 -1.90 -12.82 22.75
N PHE A 82 -1.50 -11.76 22.06
CA PHE A 82 -0.95 -11.88 20.70
C PHE A 82 0.46 -12.49 20.70
N SER A 83 1.30 -12.16 21.68
CA SER A 83 2.61 -12.79 21.84
C SER A 83 2.47 -14.28 22.17
N GLN A 84 1.55 -14.63 23.07
CA GLN A 84 1.23 -16.03 23.38
C GLN A 84 0.74 -16.78 22.14
N TYR A 85 -0.22 -16.20 21.39
CA TYR A 85 -0.70 -16.76 20.13
C TYR A 85 0.46 -17.04 19.16
N CYS A 86 1.40 -16.10 19.03
CA CYS A 86 2.56 -16.27 18.16
C CYS A 86 3.44 -17.46 18.60
N VAL A 87 3.72 -17.60 19.89
CA VAL A 87 4.52 -18.72 20.42
C VAL A 87 3.80 -20.06 20.20
N GLU A 88 2.51 -20.15 20.54
CA GLU A 88 1.71 -21.37 20.40
C GLU A 88 1.53 -21.83 18.95
N ASN A 89 1.68 -20.92 17.99
CA ASN A 89 1.51 -21.17 16.56
C ASN A 89 2.84 -21.28 15.79
N ASN A 90 3.95 -21.46 16.49
CA ASN A 90 5.30 -21.53 15.92
C ASN A 90 5.65 -20.33 15.02
N ILE A 91 5.15 -19.14 15.37
CA ILE A 91 5.49 -17.88 14.70
C ILE A 91 6.80 -17.35 15.28
N VAL A 92 7.80 -17.22 14.43
CA VAL A 92 9.16 -16.83 14.81
C VAL A 92 9.31 -15.31 14.87
N SER A 93 8.75 -14.62 13.87
CA SER A 93 8.88 -13.17 13.74
C SER A 93 7.71 -12.55 12.98
N GLU A 94 7.59 -11.24 13.10
CA GLU A 94 6.54 -10.44 12.50
C GLU A 94 7.09 -9.15 11.88
N PHE A 95 6.63 -8.84 10.68
CA PHE A 95 6.88 -7.57 10.00
C PHE A 95 5.58 -6.82 9.72
N VAL A 96 5.47 -5.59 10.21
CA VAL A 96 4.26 -4.77 10.06
C VAL A 96 4.56 -3.54 9.21
N ARG A 97 3.76 -3.30 8.17
CA ARG A 97 3.70 -2.01 7.45
C ARG A 97 2.46 -1.26 7.93
N PHE A 98 2.63 -0.33 8.87
CA PHE A 98 1.50 0.40 9.45
C PHE A 98 0.86 1.34 8.43
N HIS A 99 -0.43 1.60 8.62
CA HIS A 99 -1.19 2.45 7.72
C HIS A 99 -0.94 3.94 8.04
N PRO A 100 -0.33 4.71 7.12
CA PRO A 100 0.14 6.07 7.42
C PRO A 100 -1.02 7.06 7.66
N ILE A 101 -2.14 6.91 6.93
CA ILE A 101 -3.32 7.79 7.10
C ILE A 101 -4.09 7.48 8.40
N VAL A 102 -4.32 6.19 8.70
CA VAL A 102 -4.95 5.79 9.97
C VAL A 102 -4.05 6.08 11.17
N GLY A 103 -2.73 6.06 10.98
CA GLY A 103 -1.77 6.38 12.03
C GLY A 103 -1.66 5.30 13.11
N ASN A 104 -2.09 4.07 12.81
CA ASN A 104 -2.19 2.99 13.81
C ASN A 104 -0.85 2.57 14.41
N ALA A 105 0.29 2.94 13.82
CA ALA A 105 1.60 2.76 14.46
C ALA A 105 1.66 3.40 15.87
N LEU A 106 1.04 4.58 16.02
CA LEU A 106 1.07 5.35 17.26
C LEU A 106 0.24 4.71 18.38
N ASP A 107 -0.76 3.89 18.04
CA ASP A 107 -1.55 3.15 19.04
C ASP A 107 -0.74 2.00 19.66
N PHE A 108 0.26 1.45 18.97
CA PHE A 108 0.98 0.24 19.38
C PHE A 108 2.48 0.48 19.61
N VAL A 109 2.85 1.69 20.07
CA VAL A 109 4.25 2.09 20.30
C VAL A 109 4.96 1.16 21.28
N GLU A 110 4.35 0.88 22.42
CA GLU A 110 4.93 0.02 23.46
C GLU A 110 5.14 -1.41 22.97
N HIS A 111 4.22 -1.93 22.14
CA HIS A 111 4.36 -3.28 21.60
C HIS A 111 5.46 -3.37 20.54
N TYR A 112 5.46 -2.46 19.56
CA TYR A 112 6.29 -2.60 18.35
C TYR A 112 7.56 -1.77 18.33
N SER A 113 7.67 -0.71 19.14
CA SER A 113 8.70 0.33 18.99
C SER A 113 8.86 0.75 17.52
N PRO A 114 7.79 1.26 16.88
CA PRO A 114 7.71 1.43 15.43
C PRO A 114 8.84 2.31 14.90
N THR A 115 9.46 1.88 13.82
CA THR A 115 10.53 2.62 13.15
C THR A 115 9.96 3.49 12.05
N TYR A 116 10.19 4.80 12.13
CA TYR A 116 9.88 5.73 11.04
C TYR A 116 10.72 5.38 9.81
N MET A 117 10.07 5.33 8.64
CA MET A 117 10.73 5.01 7.37
C MET A 117 10.81 6.20 6.44
N ARG A 118 9.67 6.82 6.14
CA ARG A 118 9.54 7.90 5.15
C ARG A 118 8.18 8.57 5.23
N LYS A 119 7.98 9.61 4.43
CA LYS A 119 6.67 10.20 4.19
C LYS A 119 5.98 9.55 3.00
N THR A 120 4.66 9.49 3.06
CA THR A 120 3.77 9.22 1.93
C THR A 120 3.03 10.49 1.55
N VAL A 121 2.62 10.59 0.29
CA VAL A 121 2.08 11.81 -0.30
C VAL A 121 0.61 11.60 -0.65
N ALA A 122 -0.22 12.61 -0.38
CA ALA A 122 -1.60 12.64 -0.82
C ALA A 122 -2.00 14.02 -1.32
N THR A 123 -3.10 14.11 -2.08
CA THR A 123 -3.80 15.36 -2.35
C THR A 123 -5.04 15.44 -1.46
N GLN A 124 -5.15 16.50 -0.66
CA GLN A 124 -6.38 16.79 0.09
C GLN A 124 -7.44 17.37 -0.85
N ILE A 125 -8.67 16.89 -0.75
CA ILE A 125 -9.81 17.35 -1.53
C ILE A 125 -10.77 18.08 -0.58
N ASP A 126 -10.78 19.42 -0.65
CA ASP A 126 -11.76 20.22 0.08
C ASP A 126 -13.10 20.20 -0.66
N LEU A 127 -14.03 19.38 -0.16
CA LEU A 127 -15.37 19.22 -0.72
C LEU A 127 -16.26 20.47 -0.56
N SER A 128 -15.89 21.41 0.32
CA SER A 128 -16.61 22.67 0.50
C SER A 128 -16.18 23.76 -0.48
N SER A 129 -14.99 23.61 -1.08
CA SER A 129 -14.45 24.59 -2.00
C SER A 129 -15.11 24.50 -3.38
N GLU A 130 -15.46 25.63 -3.96
CA GLU A 130 -15.88 25.70 -5.37
C GLU A 130 -14.70 25.51 -6.33
N HIS A 131 -13.46 25.74 -5.86
CA HIS A 131 -12.26 25.63 -6.69
C HIS A 131 -11.82 24.17 -6.88
N SER A 132 -11.25 23.90 -8.05
CA SER A 132 -10.72 22.58 -8.39
C SER A 132 -9.51 22.21 -7.52
N PRO A 133 -9.40 20.96 -7.01
CA PRO A 133 -8.24 20.50 -6.25
C PRO A 133 -6.96 20.56 -7.07
N PHE A 134 -7.04 20.35 -8.38
CA PHE A 134 -5.91 20.55 -9.28
C PHE A 134 -5.38 21.99 -9.28
N LEU A 135 -6.23 23.00 -9.10
CA LEU A 135 -5.79 24.40 -8.98
C LEU A 135 -5.20 24.68 -7.59
N LEU A 136 -5.82 24.13 -6.55
CA LEU A 136 -5.46 24.39 -5.17
C LEU A 136 -4.19 23.67 -4.75
N GLU A 137 -4.03 22.38 -5.11
CA GLU A 137 -3.01 21.51 -4.51
C GLU A 137 -1.78 21.32 -5.39
N PHE A 138 -1.93 21.31 -6.71
CA PHE A 138 -0.79 20.98 -7.58
C PHE A 138 0.11 22.19 -7.72
N ASN A 139 1.43 21.97 -7.81
CA ASN A 139 2.34 23.07 -8.08
C ASN A 139 2.17 23.65 -9.51
N GLN A 140 2.69 24.86 -9.74
CA GLN A 140 2.51 25.57 -11.01
C GLN A 140 3.02 24.78 -12.23
N SER A 141 4.15 24.08 -12.09
CA SER A 141 4.76 23.29 -13.16
C SER A 141 3.87 22.12 -13.56
N SER A 142 3.36 21.36 -12.59
CA SER A 142 2.43 20.25 -12.82
C SER A 142 1.16 20.72 -13.50
N ARG A 143 0.59 21.86 -13.08
CA ARG A 143 -0.58 22.44 -13.75
C ARG A 143 -0.30 22.83 -15.19
N LYS A 144 0.88 23.36 -15.49
CA LYS A 144 1.31 23.68 -16.86
C LYS A 144 1.48 22.42 -17.70
N LEU A 145 2.06 21.36 -17.16
CA LEU A 145 2.29 20.10 -17.88
C LEU A 145 0.98 19.37 -18.16
N ALA A 146 0.04 19.32 -17.22
CA ALA A 146 -1.29 18.74 -17.43
C ALA A 146 -2.05 19.48 -18.56
N ARG A 147 -2.08 20.82 -18.53
CA ARG A 147 -2.71 21.61 -19.61
C ARG A 147 -2.01 21.46 -20.95
N LYS A 148 -0.67 21.29 -20.95
CA LYS A 148 0.10 21.03 -22.16
C LYS A 148 -0.25 19.67 -22.75
N ALA A 149 -0.39 18.63 -21.91
CA ALA A 149 -0.84 17.31 -22.35
C ALA A 149 -2.21 17.41 -23.05
N GLU A 150 -3.19 18.08 -22.43
CA GLU A 150 -4.51 18.32 -23.04
C GLU A 150 -4.42 19.07 -24.37
N LYS A 151 -3.65 20.17 -24.42
CA LYS A 151 -3.44 20.95 -25.65
C LYS A 151 -2.77 20.15 -26.76
N ASN A 152 -1.94 19.18 -26.39
CA ASN A 152 -1.28 18.27 -27.31
C ASN A 152 -2.20 17.13 -27.77
N GLY A 153 -3.50 17.15 -27.46
CA GLY A 153 -4.46 16.15 -27.95
C GLY A 153 -4.61 14.92 -27.05
N LEU A 154 -4.02 14.92 -25.85
CA LEU A 154 -4.24 13.85 -24.89
C LEU A 154 -5.63 14.02 -24.26
N THR A 155 -6.38 12.93 -24.18
CA THR A 155 -7.70 12.85 -23.53
C THR A 155 -7.69 11.79 -22.44
N ALA A 156 -8.73 11.76 -21.61
CA ALA A 156 -8.85 10.79 -20.53
C ALA A 156 -10.14 9.99 -20.65
N ARG A 157 -10.06 8.69 -20.35
CA ARG A 157 -11.20 7.80 -20.15
C ARG A 157 -11.18 7.31 -18.72
N ILE A 158 -12.31 7.44 -18.05
CA ILE A 158 -12.52 6.95 -16.69
C ILE A 158 -13.48 5.76 -16.79
N THR A 159 -13.10 4.63 -16.21
CA THR A 159 -13.93 3.43 -16.13
C THR A 159 -14.03 3.01 -14.67
N GLU A 160 -15.18 3.25 -14.07
CA GLU A 160 -15.55 2.64 -12.79
C GLU A 160 -15.94 1.18 -13.01
N SER A 161 -15.61 0.30 -12.07
CA SER A 161 -15.94 -1.12 -12.17
C SER A 161 -15.46 -1.80 -13.47
N PRO A 162 -14.18 -1.65 -13.86
CA PRO A 162 -13.67 -2.21 -15.10
C PRO A 162 -13.86 -3.73 -15.15
N ASN A 163 -14.23 -4.25 -16.33
CA ASN A 163 -14.40 -5.69 -16.56
C ASN A 163 -13.12 -6.38 -17.04
N ASN A 164 -12.12 -5.61 -17.47
CA ASN A 164 -10.82 -6.09 -17.91
C ASN A 164 -9.75 -5.05 -17.59
N LEU A 165 -8.50 -5.51 -17.47
CA LEU A 165 -7.32 -4.68 -17.19
C LEU A 165 -6.16 -5.03 -18.14
N GLU A 166 -6.42 -5.66 -19.29
CA GLU A 166 -5.38 -6.16 -20.20
C GLU A 166 -4.50 -5.05 -20.76
N THR A 167 -5.11 -3.94 -21.23
CA THR A 167 -4.35 -2.78 -21.71
C THR A 167 -3.56 -2.12 -20.58
N PHE A 168 -4.10 -2.08 -19.37
CA PHE A 168 -3.37 -1.60 -18.20
C PHE A 168 -2.15 -2.49 -17.90
N LEU A 169 -2.33 -3.82 -17.89
CA LEU A 169 -1.29 -4.80 -17.59
C LEU A 169 -0.10 -4.68 -18.53
N SER A 170 -0.34 -4.56 -19.84
CA SER A 170 0.75 -4.42 -20.82
C SER A 170 1.56 -3.14 -20.62
N ILE A 171 0.88 -2.01 -20.36
CA ILE A 171 1.54 -0.72 -20.08
C ILE A 171 2.29 -0.75 -18.75
N TYR A 172 1.74 -1.46 -17.76
CA TYR A 172 2.34 -1.64 -16.44
C TYR A 172 3.64 -2.44 -16.52
N HIS A 173 3.63 -3.60 -17.20
CA HIS A 173 4.83 -4.42 -17.39
C HIS A 173 5.91 -3.70 -18.17
N GLU A 174 5.58 -2.98 -19.25
CA GLU A 174 6.57 -2.14 -19.95
C GLU A 174 7.19 -1.09 -19.01
N THR A 175 6.39 -0.54 -18.09
CA THR A 175 6.89 0.40 -17.08
C THR A 175 7.85 -0.28 -16.10
N MET A 176 7.52 -1.48 -15.61
CA MET A 176 8.40 -2.26 -14.72
C MET A 176 9.72 -2.60 -15.43
N ASP A 177 9.66 -3.07 -16.68
CA ASP A 177 10.84 -3.36 -17.52
C ASP A 177 11.72 -2.13 -17.69
N ARG A 178 11.15 -1.00 -18.13
CA ARG A 178 11.90 0.25 -18.32
C ARG A 178 12.59 0.72 -17.05
N THR A 179 11.93 0.57 -15.90
CA THR A 179 12.46 1.04 -14.60
C THR A 179 13.44 0.06 -13.96
N GLY A 180 13.59 -1.15 -14.49
CA GLY A 180 14.35 -2.22 -13.84
C GLY A 180 13.79 -2.55 -12.46
N ALA A 181 12.45 -2.61 -12.34
CA ALA A 181 11.80 -2.90 -11.08
C ALA A 181 12.19 -4.28 -10.55
N ASN A 182 12.13 -4.47 -9.23
CA ASN A 182 12.32 -5.80 -8.64
C ASN A 182 11.20 -6.75 -9.09
N ASP A 183 11.53 -8.04 -9.26
CA ASP A 183 10.61 -9.11 -9.67
C ASP A 183 9.31 -9.15 -8.87
N PHE A 184 9.34 -8.75 -7.59
CA PHE A 184 8.15 -8.63 -6.74
C PHE A 184 7.07 -7.70 -7.34
N TYR A 185 7.45 -6.70 -8.12
CA TYR A 185 6.52 -5.77 -8.76
C TYR A 185 5.98 -6.28 -10.11
N PHE A 186 6.34 -7.48 -10.57
CA PHE A 186 5.77 -8.04 -11.79
C PHE A 186 4.47 -8.80 -11.50
N PHE A 187 3.45 -8.09 -11.01
CA PHE A 187 2.12 -8.68 -10.79
C PHE A 187 1.54 -9.21 -12.09
N ASP A 188 0.95 -10.40 -12.05
CA ASP A 188 0.50 -11.13 -13.23
C ASP A 188 -0.99 -10.91 -13.54
N TYR A 189 -1.46 -11.57 -14.60
CA TYR A 189 -2.88 -11.54 -14.99
C TYR A 189 -3.81 -12.04 -13.87
N HIS A 190 -3.42 -13.09 -13.14
CA HIS A 190 -4.24 -13.68 -12.09
C HIS A 190 -4.45 -12.73 -10.92
N TYR A 191 -3.43 -11.95 -10.56
CA TYR A 191 -3.56 -10.89 -9.58
C TYR A 191 -4.62 -9.87 -9.97
N PHE A 192 -4.55 -9.32 -11.19
CA PHE A 192 -5.51 -8.31 -11.64
C PHE A 192 -6.92 -8.87 -11.84
N GLN A 193 -7.04 -10.13 -12.23
CA GLN A 193 -8.33 -10.82 -12.31
C GLN A 193 -8.94 -11.00 -10.91
N SER A 194 -8.14 -11.37 -9.91
CA SER A 194 -8.55 -11.42 -8.50
C SER A 194 -8.97 -10.05 -7.95
N CYS A 195 -8.30 -8.97 -8.37
CA CYS A 195 -8.71 -7.60 -8.04
C CYS A 195 -10.11 -7.30 -8.60
N ILE A 196 -10.39 -7.63 -9.86
CA ILE A 196 -11.71 -7.42 -10.48
C ILE A 196 -12.77 -8.24 -9.73
N GLU A 197 -12.52 -9.52 -9.47
CA GLU A 197 -13.48 -10.39 -8.78
C GLU A 197 -13.79 -9.92 -7.36
N SER A 198 -12.75 -9.52 -6.60
CA SER A 198 -12.89 -9.17 -5.19
C SER A 198 -13.33 -7.73 -4.95
N PHE A 199 -13.01 -6.81 -5.87
CA PHE A 199 -13.12 -5.36 -5.66
C PHE A 199 -13.76 -4.60 -6.82
N LYS A 200 -14.47 -5.25 -7.75
CA LYS A 200 -15.07 -4.60 -8.94
C LYS A 200 -15.62 -3.19 -8.68
N GLU A 201 -16.59 -3.07 -7.78
CA GLU A 201 -17.27 -1.79 -7.44
C GLU A 201 -16.37 -0.76 -6.76
N ARG A 202 -15.18 -1.18 -6.32
CA ARG A 202 -14.16 -0.35 -5.68
C ARG A 202 -12.90 -0.19 -6.53
N LEU A 203 -12.97 -0.52 -7.81
CA LEU A 203 -11.91 -0.27 -8.76
C LEU A 203 -12.26 0.91 -9.67
N LEU A 204 -11.30 1.80 -9.81
CA LEU A 204 -11.32 2.89 -10.78
C LEU A 204 -10.13 2.74 -11.71
N LEU A 205 -10.41 2.69 -13.01
CA LEU A 205 -9.40 2.69 -14.06
C LEU A 205 -9.40 4.07 -14.74
N ILE A 206 -8.25 4.73 -14.75
CA ILE A 206 -8.05 5.97 -15.51
C ILE A 206 -7.02 5.71 -16.61
N GLU A 207 -7.42 6.00 -17.84
CA GLU A 207 -6.59 5.83 -19.03
C GLU A 207 -6.42 7.17 -19.75
N ILE A 208 -5.19 7.44 -20.17
CA ILE A 208 -4.86 8.60 -21.00
C ILE A 208 -4.65 8.13 -22.43
N ILE A 209 -5.33 8.79 -23.36
CA ILE A 209 -5.44 8.39 -24.76
C ILE A 209 -4.80 9.47 -25.63
N TYR A 210 -3.98 9.05 -26.59
CA TYR A 210 -3.43 9.89 -27.66
C TYR A 210 -3.65 9.17 -28.99
N GLU A 211 -4.30 9.83 -29.96
CA GLU A 211 -4.60 9.26 -31.30
C GLU A 211 -5.17 7.83 -31.21
N GLU A 212 -6.24 7.65 -30.41
CA GLU A 212 -6.94 6.37 -30.17
C GLU A 212 -6.17 5.31 -29.38
N LYS A 213 -4.89 5.54 -29.06
CA LYS A 213 -4.05 4.61 -28.29
C LYS A 213 -4.03 4.99 -26.81
N VAL A 214 -4.20 4.02 -25.91
CA VAL A 214 -3.96 4.21 -24.48
C VAL A 214 -2.44 4.29 -24.25
N VAL A 215 -1.97 5.44 -23.77
CA VAL A 215 -0.54 5.73 -23.58
C VAL A 215 -0.11 5.75 -22.13
N SER A 216 -1.05 5.86 -21.20
CA SER A 216 -0.83 5.73 -19.77
C SER A 216 -2.10 5.22 -19.12
N SER A 217 -1.95 4.36 -18.11
CA SER A 217 -3.08 3.79 -17.40
C SER A 217 -2.76 3.62 -15.91
N CYS A 218 -3.74 3.80 -15.05
CA CYS A 218 -3.61 3.63 -13.61
C CYS A 218 -4.87 3.02 -13.01
N ILE A 219 -4.66 2.07 -12.09
CA ILE A 219 -5.73 1.52 -11.27
C ILE A 219 -5.69 2.14 -9.88
N TYR A 220 -6.88 2.46 -9.38
CA TYR A 220 -7.08 2.97 -8.03
C TYR A 220 -8.06 2.08 -7.28
N PHE A 221 -7.86 1.95 -5.98
CA PHE A 221 -8.85 1.40 -5.06
C PHE A 221 -9.65 2.53 -4.44
N ILE A 222 -10.97 2.43 -4.53
CA ILE A 222 -11.92 3.37 -3.92
C ILE A 222 -12.20 2.89 -2.50
N GLY A 223 -11.67 3.61 -1.50
CA GLY A 223 -12.06 3.49 -0.10
C GLY A 223 -13.27 4.37 0.23
N ASP A 224 -13.62 4.46 1.51
CA ASP A 224 -14.74 5.29 1.98
C ASP A 224 -14.51 6.78 1.64
N LYS A 225 -13.39 7.33 2.13
CA LYS A 225 -13.01 8.75 1.93
C LYS A 225 -11.68 8.94 1.22
N VAL A 226 -11.04 7.84 0.83
CA VAL A 226 -9.70 7.84 0.26
C VAL A 226 -9.71 7.09 -1.08
N LEU A 227 -9.15 7.71 -2.11
CA LEU A 227 -8.81 7.06 -3.37
C LEU A 227 -7.33 6.67 -3.32
N HIS A 228 -7.05 5.39 -3.21
CA HIS A 228 -5.68 4.87 -3.15
C HIS A 228 -5.18 4.59 -4.56
N GLU A 229 -4.12 5.29 -4.96
CA GLU A 229 -3.37 4.93 -6.15
C GLU A 229 -2.64 3.61 -5.90
N HIS A 230 -3.00 2.59 -6.68
CA HIS A 230 -2.41 1.28 -6.51
C HIS A 230 -1.21 1.09 -7.44
N LEU A 231 -1.46 1.03 -8.75
CA LEU A 231 -0.43 0.77 -9.76
C LEU A 231 -0.71 1.57 -11.03
N MET A 232 0.37 2.04 -11.65
CA MET A 232 0.30 2.85 -12.86
C MET A 232 1.41 2.52 -13.85
N GLY A 233 1.15 2.81 -15.12
CA GLY A 233 2.14 2.70 -16.18
C GLY A 233 2.02 3.83 -17.20
N THR A 234 3.08 4.02 -17.97
CA THR A 234 3.12 4.93 -19.11
C THR A 234 4.02 4.32 -20.18
N LEU A 235 3.55 4.27 -21.42
CA LEU A 235 4.34 3.86 -22.57
C LEU A 235 5.54 4.80 -22.77
N SER A 236 6.71 4.24 -22.98
CA SER A 236 7.99 4.95 -23.05
C SER A 236 8.01 6.02 -24.15
N GLU A 237 7.41 5.70 -25.29
CA GLU A 237 7.26 6.57 -26.47
C GLU A 237 6.54 7.90 -26.13
N TYR A 238 5.66 7.90 -25.13
CA TYR A 238 4.78 9.03 -24.82
C TYR A 238 5.16 9.80 -23.56
N LEU A 239 6.28 9.47 -22.90
CA LEU A 239 6.72 10.16 -21.68
C LEU A 239 6.86 11.68 -21.88
N SER A 240 7.35 12.09 -23.06
CA SER A 240 7.53 13.51 -23.41
C SER A 240 6.22 14.30 -23.55
N TYR A 241 5.09 13.61 -23.73
CA TYR A 241 3.74 14.19 -23.79
C TYR A 241 3.15 14.46 -22.40
N ASN A 242 3.82 14.01 -21.33
CA ASN A 242 3.42 14.22 -19.94
C ASN A 242 2.03 13.65 -19.56
N PRO A 243 1.64 12.45 -20.03
CA PRO A 243 0.29 11.90 -19.80
C PRO A 243 -0.05 11.76 -18.31
N VAL A 244 0.93 11.42 -17.48
CA VAL A 244 0.71 11.27 -16.04
C VAL A 244 0.19 12.55 -15.38
N TYR A 245 0.64 13.73 -15.80
CA TYR A 245 0.17 14.98 -15.18
C TYR A 245 -1.32 15.22 -15.47
N LEU A 246 -1.78 14.85 -16.67
CA LEU A 246 -3.22 14.85 -16.99
C LEU A 246 -3.96 13.79 -16.17
N MET A 247 -3.41 12.59 -16.03
CA MET A 247 -3.99 11.54 -15.21
C MET A 247 -4.20 11.97 -13.76
N LYS A 248 -3.20 12.58 -13.11
CA LYS A 248 -3.35 13.07 -11.74
C LYS A 248 -4.41 14.16 -11.63
N LYS A 249 -4.49 15.07 -12.60
CA LYS A 249 -5.57 16.06 -12.68
C LYS A 249 -6.93 15.36 -12.72
N VAL A 250 -7.10 14.39 -13.62
CA VAL A 250 -8.36 13.66 -13.77
C VAL A 250 -8.74 12.91 -12.50
N ALA A 251 -7.79 12.26 -11.83
CA ALA A 251 -8.03 11.54 -10.59
C ALA A 251 -8.56 12.44 -9.47
N VAL A 252 -7.98 13.64 -9.28
CA VAL A 252 -8.41 14.55 -8.20
C VAL A 252 -9.73 15.25 -8.50
N GLU A 253 -10.07 15.50 -9.77
CA GLU A 253 -11.39 15.99 -10.14
C GLU A 253 -12.45 14.90 -9.94
N TRP A 254 -12.19 13.67 -10.39
CA TRP A 254 -13.09 12.53 -10.15
C TRP A 254 -13.32 12.30 -8.65
N ALA A 255 -12.25 12.41 -7.84
CA ALA A 255 -12.35 12.27 -6.39
C ALA A 255 -13.30 13.31 -5.77
N LYS A 256 -13.19 14.58 -6.20
CA LYS A 256 -14.09 15.64 -5.75
C LYS A 256 -15.54 15.36 -6.12
N ASP A 257 -15.79 15.00 -7.38
CA ASP A 257 -17.14 14.71 -7.88
C ASP A 257 -17.78 13.51 -7.14
N ASN A 258 -16.95 12.59 -6.64
CA ASN A 258 -17.38 11.40 -5.90
C ASN A 258 -17.25 11.50 -4.38
N LYS A 259 -17.10 12.72 -3.83
CA LYS A 259 -17.06 12.98 -2.37
C LYS A 259 -15.92 12.24 -1.65
N ILE A 260 -14.84 11.96 -2.36
CA ILE A 260 -13.57 11.49 -1.81
C ILE A 260 -12.80 12.70 -1.28
N GLU A 261 -12.26 12.58 -0.08
CA GLU A 261 -11.60 13.68 0.65
C GLU A 261 -10.07 13.63 0.49
N LEU A 262 -9.54 12.51 0.02
CA LEU A 262 -8.10 12.29 -0.08
C LEU A 262 -7.75 11.40 -1.29
N VAL A 263 -6.75 11.78 -2.07
CA VAL A 263 -6.12 10.89 -3.07
C VAL A 263 -4.73 10.53 -2.60
N HIS A 264 -4.47 9.28 -2.23
CA HIS A 264 -3.20 8.83 -1.68
C HIS A 264 -2.31 8.20 -2.76
N TYR A 265 -1.08 8.68 -2.88
CA TYR A 265 -0.12 8.22 -3.88
C TYR A 265 0.96 7.29 -3.30
N GLY A 266 0.94 7.01 -1.99
CA GLY A 266 2.00 6.29 -1.31
C GLY A 266 3.33 7.07 -1.23
N GLY A 267 4.45 6.36 -1.06
CA GLY A 267 5.78 6.92 -0.83
C GLY A 267 6.74 6.86 -2.02
N GLY A 268 8.01 7.18 -1.75
CA GLY A 268 9.15 6.96 -2.65
C GLY A 268 9.66 5.51 -2.63
N LEU A 269 10.69 5.22 -3.43
CA LEU A 269 11.36 3.91 -3.45
C LEU A 269 12.30 3.74 -2.25
N THR A 270 13.07 4.79 -1.93
CA THR A 270 13.97 4.81 -0.76
C THR A 270 13.28 5.42 0.46
N ASN A 271 14.05 5.53 1.56
CA ASN A 271 13.63 6.19 2.80
C ASN A 271 14.05 7.67 2.86
N THR A 272 14.61 8.21 1.77
CA THR A 272 15.18 9.55 1.74
C THR A 272 14.23 10.52 1.03
N GLU A 273 14.26 11.79 1.44
CA GLU A 273 13.40 12.81 0.82
C GLU A 273 13.85 13.18 -0.60
N ASP A 274 15.11 12.95 -0.98
CA ASP A 274 15.61 13.19 -2.34
C ASP A 274 15.23 12.09 -3.34
N ASP A 275 14.48 11.07 -2.90
CA ASP A 275 13.92 10.03 -3.76
C ASP A 275 13.12 10.65 -4.92
N LYS A 276 13.48 10.28 -6.16
CA LYS A 276 12.89 10.87 -7.36
C LYS A 276 11.39 10.62 -7.48
N LEU A 277 10.90 9.46 -7.03
CA LEU A 277 9.49 9.11 -7.06
C LEU A 277 8.71 9.90 -6.01
N PHE A 278 9.27 10.06 -4.81
CA PHE A 278 8.72 10.92 -3.76
C PHE A 278 8.64 12.38 -4.23
N GLN A 279 9.74 12.93 -4.74
CA GLN A 279 9.81 14.30 -5.27
C GLN A 279 8.87 14.52 -6.45
N PHE A 280 8.63 13.49 -7.26
CA PHE A 280 7.60 13.54 -8.29
C PHE A 280 6.19 13.65 -7.70
N LYS A 281 5.83 12.77 -6.75
CA LYS A 281 4.51 12.75 -6.10
C LYS A 281 4.23 14.03 -5.32
N ARG A 282 5.24 14.62 -4.66
CA ARG A 282 5.16 15.91 -3.96
C ARG A 282 4.63 17.05 -4.82
N LYS A 283 4.73 16.96 -6.15
CA LYS A 283 4.26 18.03 -7.06
C LYS A 283 2.74 18.12 -7.17
N PHE A 284 2.01 17.12 -6.67
CA PHE A 284 0.53 17.01 -6.74
C PHE A 284 -0.15 17.40 -5.43
N THR A 285 0.59 17.94 -4.48
CA THR A 285 0.07 18.35 -3.18
C THR A 285 0.74 19.64 -2.76
N LYS A 286 0.05 20.46 -1.95
CA LYS A 286 0.74 21.53 -1.22
C LYS A 286 1.58 20.90 -0.12
N GLU A 287 0.93 20.38 0.91
CA GLU A 287 1.61 19.91 2.13
C GLU A 287 1.04 18.64 2.75
N THR A 288 0.16 17.91 2.05
CA THR A 288 -0.49 16.73 2.64
C THR A 288 0.44 15.52 2.63
N LEU A 289 1.07 15.26 3.78
CA LEU A 289 2.05 14.20 4.01
C LEU A 289 1.69 13.38 5.25
N PHE A 290 1.96 12.08 5.18
CA PHE A 290 1.75 11.16 6.30
C PHE A 290 3.03 10.37 6.58
N ASP A 291 3.37 10.22 7.86
CA ASP A 291 4.53 9.44 8.29
C ASP A 291 4.23 7.95 8.19
N PHE A 292 5.11 7.22 7.51
CA PHE A 292 5.02 5.77 7.35
C PHE A 292 6.00 5.07 8.28
N TYR A 293 5.48 4.14 9.06
CA TYR A 293 6.20 3.38 10.07
C TYR A 293 6.15 1.88 9.77
N ILE A 294 7.17 1.17 10.23
CA ILE A 294 7.19 -0.29 10.26
C ILE A 294 7.34 -0.82 11.67
N GLY A 295 6.80 -2.01 11.93
CA GLY A 295 7.00 -2.79 13.14
C GLY A 295 7.83 -4.04 12.86
N LYS A 296 8.67 -4.44 13.81
CA LYS A 296 9.45 -5.69 13.76
C LYS A 296 9.37 -6.37 15.11
N LYS A 297 8.96 -7.63 15.16
CA LYS A 297 8.98 -8.44 16.39
C LYS A 297 9.62 -9.79 16.15
N ILE A 298 10.38 -10.26 17.13
CA ILE A 298 10.91 -11.62 17.18
C ILE A 298 10.25 -12.27 18.40
N TYR A 299 9.43 -13.28 18.16
CA TYR A 299 8.70 -14.02 19.20
C TYR A 299 9.48 -15.25 19.68
N ASN A 300 10.33 -15.82 18.82
CA ASN A 300 11.19 -16.95 19.15
C ASN A 300 12.64 -16.69 18.74
N SER A 301 13.41 -16.04 19.61
CA SER A 301 14.81 -15.66 19.34
C SER A 301 15.71 -16.85 19.05
N LYS A 302 15.52 -17.97 19.76
CA LYS A 302 16.32 -19.19 19.56
C LYS A 302 16.17 -19.73 18.14
N VAL A 303 14.93 -19.83 17.65
CA VAL A 303 14.67 -20.31 16.29
C VAL A 303 15.11 -19.27 15.26
N TYR A 304 14.88 -17.98 15.52
CA TYR A 304 15.35 -16.90 14.65
C TYR A 304 16.87 -16.95 14.41
N GLU A 305 17.65 -17.19 15.46
CA GLU A 305 19.11 -17.35 15.38
C GLU A 305 19.53 -18.56 14.56
N ILE A 306 18.88 -19.71 14.75
CA ILE A 306 19.13 -20.92 13.97
C ILE A 306 18.84 -20.69 12.48
N LEU A 307 17.71 -20.04 12.16
CA LEU A 307 17.32 -19.73 10.79
C LEU A 307 18.35 -18.79 10.12
N CYS A 308 18.79 -17.74 10.82
CA CYS A 308 19.80 -16.82 10.31
C CYS A 308 21.15 -17.52 10.09
N SER A 309 21.55 -18.40 11.02
CA SER A 309 22.77 -19.20 10.90
C SER A 309 22.72 -20.13 9.69
N LYS A 310 21.62 -20.85 9.48
CA LYS A 310 21.42 -21.73 8.31
C LYS A 310 21.47 -20.96 6.98
N LYS A 311 20.93 -19.74 6.95
CA LYS A 311 20.98 -18.83 5.79
C LYS A 311 22.30 -18.06 5.65
N LYS A 312 23.21 -18.16 6.62
CA LYS A 312 24.49 -17.41 6.68
C LYS A 312 24.30 -15.89 6.60
N VAL A 313 23.26 -15.38 7.26
CA VAL A 313 22.93 -13.96 7.34
C VAL A 313 23.12 -13.43 8.76
N SER A 314 23.41 -12.12 8.88
CA SER A 314 23.54 -11.48 10.19
C SER A 314 22.17 -11.29 10.85
N LEU A 315 22.12 -11.42 12.18
CA LEU A 315 20.94 -11.01 12.97
C LEU A 315 20.65 -9.51 12.84
N SER A 316 21.68 -8.71 12.55
CA SER A 316 21.64 -7.27 12.39
C SER A 316 21.53 -6.82 10.92
N ASP A 317 21.07 -7.71 10.02
CA ASP A 317 20.84 -7.33 8.62
C ASP A 317 19.81 -6.19 8.51
N THR A 318 19.94 -5.36 7.48
CA THR A 318 18.99 -4.27 7.23
C THR A 318 17.65 -4.80 6.73
N PHE A 319 17.64 -5.97 6.09
CA PHE A 319 16.44 -6.69 5.68
C PHE A 319 15.84 -7.47 6.86
N PHE A 320 14.52 -7.45 6.99
CA PHE A 320 13.81 -8.16 8.07
C PHE A 320 12.60 -8.95 7.55
N PRO A 321 12.36 -10.17 8.04
CA PRO A 321 13.26 -10.94 8.89
C PRO A 321 14.52 -11.37 8.12
N ALA A 322 15.68 -11.39 8.77
CA ALA A 322 16.97 -11.51 8.08
C ALA A 322 17.10 -12.82 7.28
N TYR A 323 16.55 -13.92 7.79
CA TYR A 323 16.57 -15.24 7.14
C TYR A 323 15.71 -15.34 5.86
N ARG A 324 14.92 -14.32 5.51
CA ARG A 324 14.15 -14.25 4.25
C ARG A 324 14.94 -13.61 3.11
N LYS A 325 16.17 -13.15 3.37
CA LYS A 325 17.15 -12.76 2.35
C LYS A 325 17.69 -14.00 1.63
#